data_AF-A0A6G0UFV2-F1
#
_entry.id   AF-A0A6G0UFV2-F1
#
_cell.length_a   1.000
_cell.length_b   1.000
_cell.length_c   1.000
_cell.angle_alpha   90.00
_cell.angle_beta   90.00
_cell.angle_gamma   90.00
#
_symmetry.space_group_name_H-M   'P 1'
#
loop_
_entity.id
_entity.type
_entity.pdbx_description
1 polymer ?
#
loop_
_entity_poly.entity_id
_entity_poly.type
_entity_poly.pdbx_seq_one_letter_code
_entity_poly.pdbx_strand_id
1 'polypeptide(L)'
;MSSFLHNHNIVDKDISKGAEAVPIPVINDINNVRPEKFCYMMKNKFTAKVMSFVKKGKTGCTCDGDCRPETCQCEIASTVVFNVQERLVIAPHAYHMNTHKYVDCGQHCNCRAKCKRRILNGYVAKQMFLEYMVGKGFGLVAAQPIALGMPIFEYIGEVLHSSERNSRGDYQYTAFVYNKDRECINIDSHDFGNISRFANHSCLPNMVGIRIYNAIPQDDIYPPPRIVLVAMRNICPGDELTFDYGVNYFYDRKIACRCYSPICYIPPQDYYSKRKTAGEARAEILEKENYMREDWHLTKDVEPEAVDLDSD
;
A
#
# COMPACT_ATOMS: atom_id res chain seq x y z
N MET A 1 -25.14 -10.34 -0.41
CA MET A 1 -23.94 -11.08 -0.89
C MET A 1 -23.86 -10.89 -2.39
N SER A 2 -22.72 -10.43 -2.91
CA SER A 2 -22.50 -10.29 -4.37
C SER A 2 -22.78 -11.63 -5.08
N SER A 3 -23.37 -11.60 -6.28
CA SER A 3 -23.59 -12.79 -7.12
C SER A 3 -22.29 -13.60 -7.31
N PHE A 4 -21.13 -12.94 -7.24
CA PHE A 4 -19.79 -13.53 -7.34
C PHE A 4 -19.50 -14.65 -6.35
N LEU A 5 -20.03 -14.62 -5.11
CA LEU A 5 -19.62 -15.56 -4.05
C LEU A 5 -20.51 -16.81 -3.93
N HIS A 6 -21.58 -16.92 -4.73
CA HIS A 6 -22.60 -17.97 -4.53
C HIS A 6 -22.11 -19.39 -4.82
N ASN A 7 -21.06 -19.53 -5.64
CA ASN A 7 -20.53 -20.82 -6.06
C ASN A 7 -19.20 -21.20 -5.37
N HIS A 8 -18.80 -20.44 -4.34
CA HIS A 8 -17.54 -20.64 -3.64
C HIS A 8 -17.75 -21.21 -2.24
N ASN A 9 -16.80 -22.02 -1.78
CA ASN A 9 -16.71 -22.52 -0.42
C ASN A 9 -16.24 -21.42 0.53
N ILE A 10 -17.20 -20.79 1.22
CA ILE A 10 -16.95 -19.74 2.21
C ILE A 10 -16.51 -20.38 3.52
N VAL A 11 -15.23 -20.24 3.87
CA VAL A 11 -14.66 -20.78 5.12
C VAL A 11 -14.82 -19.82 6.30
N ASP A 12 -14.91 -18.52 6.04
CA ASP A 12 -15.25 -17.47 7.01
C ASP A 12 -16.12 -16.41 6.32
N LYS A 13 -17.21 -15.99 6.95
CA LYS A 13 -18.12 -14.99 6.38
C LYS A 13 -17.60 -13.57 6.52
N ASP A 14 -16.76 -13.32 7.53
CA ASP A 14 -16.15 -12.02 7.77
C ASP A 14 -14.95 -12.13 8.70
N ILE A 15 -13.74 -12.12 8.13
CA ILE A 15 -12.48 -12.19 8.91
C ILE A 15 -12.29 -10.98 9.83
N SER A 16 -12.93 -9.84 9.52
CA SER A 16 -12.87 -8.62 10.35
C SER A 16 -13.79 -8.68 11.57
N LYS A 17 -14.75 -9.63 11.60
CA LYS A 17 -15.76 -9.79 12.66
C LYS A 17 -16.55 -8.50 12.92
N GLY A 18 -16.91 -7.78 11.87
CA GLY A 18 -17.65 -6.52 11.92
C GLY A 18 -16.81 -5.29 12.27
N ALA A 19 -15.47 -5.41 12.32
CA ALA A 19 -14.60 -4.26 12.53
C ALA A 19 -14.56 -3.31 11.32
N GLU A 20 -14.70 -3.86 10.11
CA GLU A 20 -14.79 -3.12 8.85
C GLU A 20 -16.23 -2.74 8.53
N ALA A 21 -16.44 -1.65 7.80
CA ALA A 21 -17.78 -1.19 7.41
C ALA A 21 -18.50 -2.16 6.45
N VAL A 22 -17.72 -3.00 5.75
CA VAL A 22 -18.22 -4.01 4.80
C VAL A 22 -17.54 -5.34 5.16
N PRO A 23 -18.28 -6.45 5.26
CA PRO A 23 -17.70 -7.74 5.64
C PRO A 23 -16.69 -8.22 4.60
N ILE A 24 -15.67 -8.95 5.05
CA ILE A 24 -14.60 -9.49 4.21
C ILE A 24 -14.63 -11.03 4.28
N PRO A 25 -15.34 -11.69 3.35
CA PRO A 25 -15.42 -13.15 3.31
C PRO A 25 -14.07 -13.78 2.97
N VAL A 26 -13.90 -15.03 3.39
CA VAL A 26 -12.77 -15.88 3.04
C VAL A 26 -13.29 -17.09 2.27
N ILE A 27 -12.79 -17.29 1.07
CA ILE A 27 -13.10 -18.43 0.21
C ILE A 27 -11.91 -19.37 0.07
N ASN A 28 -12.18 -20.67 0.01
CA ASN A 28 -11.17 -21.68 -0.28
C ASN A 28 -11.82 -22.90 -0.94
N ASP A 29 -11.78 -22.94 -2.26
CA ASP A 29 -12.33 -24.05 -3.05
C ASP A 29 -11.34 -25.21 -3.26
N ILE A 30 -10.09 -25.03 -2.82
CA ILE A 30 -8.99 -25.95 -3.14
C ILE A 30 -8.77 -26.94 -2.00
N ASN A 31 -8.82 -26.47 -0.75
CA ASN A 31 -8.55 -27.29 0.43
C ASN A 31 -9.24 -26.76 1.69
N ASN A 32 -8.93 -27.36 2.84
CA ASN A 32 -9.52 -27.00 4.14
C ASN A 32 -8.66 -26.03 4.97
N VAL A 33 -7.63 -25.41 4.36
CA VAL A 33 -6.77 -24.46 5.05
C VAL A 33 -7.57 -23.19 5.37
N ARG A 34 -7.32 -22.63 6.55
CA ARG A 34 -7.89 -21.36 7.02
C ARG A 34 -6.76 -20.34 7.23
N PRO A 35 -7.04 -19.03 7.15
CA PRO A 35 -6.07 -18.01 7.51
C PRO A 35 -5.55 -18.23 8.94
N GLU A 36 -4.27 -17.95 9.17
CA GLU A 36 -3.68 -17.97 10.50
C GLU A 36 -4.43 -17.01 11.43
N LYS A 37 -4.54 -17.37 12.72
CA LYS A 37 -5.19 -16.51 13.72
C LYS A 37 -4.29 -15.32 14.03
N PHE A 38 -4.87 -14.13 14.01
CA PHE A 38 -4.25 -12.87 14.43
C PHE A 38 -5.30 -11.94 15.06
N CYS A 39 -4.86 -10.85 15.68
CA CYS A 39 -5.73 -9.82 16.21
C CYS A 39 -6.07 -8.80 15.10
N TYR A 40 -7.31 -8.81 14.63
CA TYR A 40 -7.80 -7.82 13.65
C TYR A 40 -7.93 -6.44 14.31
N MET A 41 -7.33 -5.41 13.73
CA MET A 41 -7.32 -4.04 14.25
C MET A 41 -7.57 -3.02 13.13
N MET A 42 -8.20 -1.90 13.48
CA MET A 42 -8.46 -0.79 12.53
C MET A 42 -7.45 0.35 12.62
N LYS A 43 -6.50 0.28 13.57
CA LYS A 43 -5.53 1.34 13.85
C LYS A 43 -4.19 0.75 14.24
N ASN A 44 -3.12 1.41 13.81
CA ASN A 44 -1.76 1.07 14.19
C ASN A 44 -1.55 1.11 15.71
N LYS A 45 -0.83 0.13 16.22
CA LYS A 45 -0.38 0.06 17.62
C LYS A 45 1.09 0.48 17.67
N PHE A 46 1.42 1.54 18.41
CA PHE A 46 2.79 2.05 18.48
C PHE A 46 3.52 1.53 19.72
N THR A 47 4.78 1.12 19.60
CA THR A 47 5.60 0.78 20.78
C THR A 47 6.04 2.04 21.53
N ALA A 48 6.41 1.85 22.80
CA ALA A 48 6.95 2.93 23.63
C ALA A 48 8.20 3.59 22.99
N LYS A 49 9.04 2.80 22.33
CA LYS A 49 10.24 3.29 21.63
C LYS A 49 9.87 4.16 20.43
N VAL A 50 8.90 3.75 19.62
CA VAL A 50 8.40 4.61 18.52
C VAL A 50 7.82 5.90 19.08
N MET A 51 7.03 5.80 20.14
CA MET A 51 6.45 6.97 20.80
C MET A 51 7.49 7.91 21.42
N SER A 52 8.71 7.45 21.74
CA SER A 52 9.74 8.28 22.37
C SER A 52 10.49 9.18 21.40
N PHE A 53 10.64 8.79 20.12
CA PHE A 53 11.34 9.61 19.11
C PHE A 53 10.39 10.31 18.14
N VAL A 54 9.19 9.78 17.94
CA VAL A 54 8.22 10.38 17.04
C VAL A 54 7.51 11.55 17.69
N LYS A 55 7.62 12.73 17.07
CA LYS A 55 6.87 13.92 17.49
C LYS A 55 5.50 13.94 16.82
N LYS A 56 4.44 14.18 17.62
CA LYS A 56 3.12 14.48 17.06
C LYS A 56 3.20 15.82 16.32
N GLY A 57 2.90 15.81 15.02
CA GLY A 57 2.82 17.04 14.25
C GLY A 57 1.63 17.87 14.71
N LYS A 58 1.84 19.17 14.88
CA LYS A 58 0.85 20.13 15.41
C LYS A 58 0.50 21.24 14.42
N THR A 59 1.05 21.19 13.20
CA THR A 59 0.83 22.20 12.17
C THR A 59 -0.20 21.71 11.16
N GLY A 60 -1.14 22.59 10.79
CA GLY A 60 -2.03 22.39 9.66
C GLY A 60 -2.10 23.62 8.77
N CYS A 61 -2.94 23.57 7.73
CA CYS A 61 -3.15 24.71 6.85
C CYS A 61 -3.93 25.82 7.56
N THR A 62 -3.72 27.06 7.12
CA THR A 62 -4.47 28.23 7.60
C THR A 62 -5.63 28.60 6.66
N CYS A 63 -6.00 27.72 5.73
CA CYS A 63 -7.09 27.96 4.78
C CYS A 63 -8.40 28.28 5.51
N ASP A 64 -9.16 29.21 4.95
CA ASP A 64 -10.56 29.47 5.31
C ASP A 64 -11.47 28.82 4.25
N GLY A 65 -12.38 27.95 4.69
CA GLY A 65 -13.24 27.19 3.80
C GLY A 65 -12.57 25.94 3.20
N ASP A 66 -12.68 25.81 1.87
CA ASP A 66 -12.18 24.65 1.12
C ASP A 66 -10.71 24.87 0.70
N CYS A 67 -9.88 23.84 0.90
CA CYS A 67 -8.48 23.89 0.48
C CYS A 67 -8.37 23.94 -1.05
N ARG A 68 -7.60 24.90 -1.55
CA ARG A 68 -7.26 25.01 -2.97
C ARG A 68 -5.84 24.51 -3.23
N PRO A 69 -5.55 23.89 -4.39
CA PRO A 69 -4.25 23.32 -4.67
C PRO A 69 -3.07 24.28 -4.53
N GLU A 70 -3.21 25.49 -5.06
CA GLU A 70 -2.10 26.45 -5.14
C GLU A 70 -1.78 27.16 -3.82
N THR A 71 -2.73 27.18 -2.87
CA THR A 71 -2.60 28.00 -1.65
C THR A 71 -2.61 27.18 -0.36
N CYS A 72 -3.07 25.93 -0.41
CA CYS A 72 -3.14 25.09 0.77
C CYS A 72 -1.74 24.61 1.17
N GLN A 73 -1.29 24.96 2.38
CA GLN A 73 0.03 24.53 2.86
C GLN A 73 0.17 23.00 2.96
N CYS A 74 -0.93 22.27 3.22
CA CYS A 74 -0.92 20.81 3.18
C CYS A 74 -0.72 20.28 1.75
N GLU A 75 -1.26 20.97 0.73
CA GLU A 75 -1.08 20.58 -0.66
C GLU A 75 0.34 20.86 -1.13
N ILE A 76 0.85 22.07 -0.88
CA ILE A 76 2.22 22.46 -1.19
C ILE A 76 3.24 21.53 -0.53
N ALA A 77 2.94 21.05 0.68
CA ALA A 77 3.80 20.10 1.38
C ALA A 77 3.71 18.66 0.82
N SER A 78 2.76 18.34 -0.06
CA SER A 78 2.56 17.00 -0.64
C SER A 78 3.32 16.83 -1.95
N THR A 79 3.74 15.60 -2.26
CA THR A 79 4.28 15.23 -3.59
C THR A 79 3.23 14.51 -4.45
N VAL A 80 2.16 14.01 -3.82
CA VAL A 80 0.99 13.42 -4.48
C VAL A 80 -0.19 14.37 -4.27
N VAL A 81 -0.95 14.62 -5.34
CA VAL A 81 -2.10 15.54 -5.34
C VAL A 81 -3.34 14.87 -5.91
N PHE A 82 -4.51 15.48 -5.69
CA PHE A 82 -5.76 15.02 -6.29
C PHE A 82 -5.95 15.63 -7.68
N ASN A 83 -6.45 14.84 -8.63
CA ASN A 83 -7.00 15.39 -9.88
C ASN A 83 -8.45 15.87 -9.69
N VAL A 84 -9.03 16.39 -10.77
CA VAL A 84 -10.41 16.91 -10.79
C VAL A 84 -11.48 15.84 -10.49
N GLN A 85 -11.16 14.56 -10.68
CA GLN A 85 -12.01 13.42 -10.32
C GLN A 85 -11.73 12.88 -8.90
N GLU A 86 -11.02 13.64 -8.05
CA GLU A 86 -10.69 13.27 -6.67
C GLU A 86 -9.88 11.97 -6.56
N ARG A 87 -9.02 11.70 -7.55
CA ARG A 87 -8.09 10.57 -7.56
C ARG A 87 -6.68 11.06 -7.33
N LEU A 88 -5.90 10.32 -6.54
CA LEU A 88 -4.50 10.63 -6.32
C LEU A 88 -3.72 10.42 -7.61
N VAL A 89 -3.02 11.47 -8.06
CA VAL A 89 -2.11 11.43 -9.21
C VAL A 89 -0.74 11.05 -8.71
N ILE A 90 -0.31 9.87 -9.11
CA ILE A 90 0.95 9.26 -8.70
C ILE A 90 1.80 9.14 -9.95
N ALA A 91 2.95 9.80 -9.97
CA ALA A 91 3.78 9.80 -11.17
C ALA A 91 4.33 8.39 -11.44
N PRO A 92 4.22 7.85 -12.67
CA PRO A 92 4.61 6.46 -12.94
C PRO A 92 6.05 6.11 -12.56
N HIS A 93 6.98 7.01 -12.85
CA HIS A 93 8.40 6.87 -12.49
C HIS A 93 8.66 6.88 -10.98
N ALA A 94 7.70 7.34 -10.18
CA ALA A 94 7.84 7.46 -8.74
C ALA A 94 7.22 6.28 -7.97
N TYR A 95 6.47 5.35 -8.61
CA TYR A 95 5.76 4.25 -7.92
C TYR A 95 6.63 3.42 -6.96
N HIS A 96 7.93 3.46 -7.16
CA HIS A 96 8.94 2.69 -6.42
C HIS A 96 9.89 3.58 -5.62
N MET A 97 9.77 4.89 -5.80
CA MET A 97 10.47 5.85 -4.99
C MET A 97 9.73 5.98 -3.67
N ASN A 98 10.50 5.87 -2.59
CA ASN A 98 10.07 6.24 -1.25
C ASN A 98 9.82 7.78 -1.14
N THR A 99 9.45 8.48 -2.20
CA THR A 99 9.25 9.93 -2.25
C THR A 99 7.78 10.33 -2.22
N HIS A 100 6.86 9.38 -2.42
CA HIS A 100 5.43 9.65 -2.36
C HIS A 100 4.95 10.00 -0.97
N LYS A 101 4.48 11.23 -0.87
CA LYS A 101 4.08 11.87 0.36
C LYS A 101 2.78 12.62 0.13
N TYR A 102 1.83 12.37 1.01
CA TYR A 102 0.60 13.14 1.11
C TYR A 102 0.49 13.73 2.51
N VAL A 103 0.29 15.04 2.61
CA VAL A 103 -0.05 15.70 3.87
C VAL A 103 -1.57 15.90 3.90
N ASP A 104 -2.19 15.09 4.74
CA ASP A 104 -3.62 15.09 5.02
C ASP A 104 -3.98 16.31 5.87
N CYS A 105 -5.13 16.92 5.57
CA CYS A 105 -5.69 17.96 6.42
C CYS A 105 -6.14 17.34 7.76
N GLY A 106 -5.39 17.60 8.83
CA GLY A 106 -5.67 17.09 10.17
C GLY A 106 -6.56 17.98 11.03
N GLN A 107 -6.62 17.65 12.32
CA GLN A 107 -7.31 18.44 13.36
C GLN A 107 -6.71 19.83 13.59
N HIS A 108 -5.46 20.06 13.12
CA HIS A 108 -4.73 21.32 13.25
C HIS A 108 -4.92 22.25 12.04
N CYS A 109 -5.77 21.87 11.08
CA CYS A 109 -6.09 22.69 9.92
C CYS A 109 -7.34 23.54 10.16
N ASN A 110 -7.33 24.79 9.68
CA ASN A 110 -8.49 25.68 9.75
C ASN A 110 -9.58 25.40 8.70
N CYS A 111 -9.27 24.56 7.70
CA CYS A 111 -10.21 24.20 6.66
C CYS A 111 -11.42 23.42 7.21
N ARG A 112 -12.50 23.40 6.42
CA ARG A 112 -13.78 22.78 6.82
C ARG A 112 -13.63 21.33 7.28
N ALA A 113 -14.55 20.90 8.13
CA ALA A 113 -14.59 19.52 8.65
C ALA A 113 -14.72 18.46 7.54
N LYS A 114 -15.42 18.79 6.44
CA LYS A 114 -15.57 17.94 5.24
C LYS A 114 -14.55 18.23 4.15
N CYS A 115 -13.37 18.74 4.50
CA CYS A 115 -12.31 19.02 3.53
C CYS A 115 -11.96 17.75 2.74
N LYS A 116 -11.94 17.85 1.41
CA LYS A 116 -11.68 16.73 0.49
C LYS A 116 -10.27 16.14 0.64
N ARG A 117 -9.34 16.90 1.24
CA ARG A 117 -7.99 16.41 1.54
C ARG A 117 -7.94 15.43 2.73
N ARG A 118 -9.06 15.22 3.43
CA ARG A 118 -9.20 14.33 4.61
C ARG A 118 -9.28 12.84 4.26
N ILE A 119 -8.23 12.31 3.62
CA ILE A 119 -8.20 10.91 3.14
C ILE A 119 -8.40 9.92 4.28
N LEU A 120 -7.62 10.05 5.35
CA LEU A 120 -7.59 9.09 6.45
C LEU A 120 -8.91 8.99 7.23
N ASN A 121 -9.83 9.94 7.01
CA ASN A 121 -11.13 10.00 7.67
C ASN A 121 -12.30 9.88 6.66
N GLY A 122 -12.04 9.53 5.40
CA GLY A 122 -13.05 9.72 4.34
C GLY A 122 -12.98 8.81 3.12
N TYR A 123 -12.10 7.79 3.05
CA TYR A 123 -12.16 6.84 1.94
C TYR A 123 -13.29 5.82 2.11
N VAL A 124 -13.98 5.53 1.00
CA VAL A 124 -15.11 4.60 0.96
C VAL A 124 -14.61 3.16 1.02
N ALA A 125 -15.13 2.38 1.97
CA ALA A 125 -14.85 0.96 2.09
C ALA A 125 -15.13 0.22 0.76
N LYS A 126 -14.22 -0.68 0.39
CA LYS A 126 -14.31 -1.45 -0.86
C LYS A 126 -14.72 -2.87 -0.53
N GLN A 127 -15.69 -3.43 -1.25
CA GLN A 127 -15.99 -4.85 -1.14
C GLN A 127 -14.82 -5.65 -1.70
N MET A 128 -14.27 -6.53 -0.86
CA MET A 128 -13.16 -7.44 -1.17
C MET A 128 -13.44 -8.80 -0.52
N PHE A 129 -12.64 -9.80 -0.86
CA PHE A 129 -12.62 -11.11 -0.21
C PHE A 129 -11.21 -11.69 -0.22
N LEU A 130 -10.96 -12.65 0.66
CA LEU A 130 -9.74 -13.45 0.64
C LEU A 130 -9.97 -14.74 -0.13
N GLU A 131 -9.03 -15.11 -0.99
CA GLU A 131 -9.04 -16.35 -1.74
C GLU A 131 -7.75 -17.13 -1.50
N TYR A 132 -7.87 -18.45 -1.29
CA TYR A 132 -6.70 -19.31 -1.24
C TYR A 132 -6.13 -19.54 -2.64
N MET A 133 -4.86 -19.21 -2.84
CA MET A 133 -4.17 -19.29 -4.12
C MET A 133 -2.99 -20.27 -4.02
N VAL A 134 -2.97 -21.26 -4.92
CA VAL A 134 -1.92 -22.28 -4.94
C VAL A 134 -0.54 -21.64 -5.02
N GLY A 135 0.31 -21.98 -4.07
CA GLY A 135 1.69 -21.50 -4.02
C GLY A 135 1.88 -20.08 -3.44
N LYS A 136 0.81 -19.29 -3.28
CA LYS A 136 0.86 -17.94 -2.67
C LYS A 136 0.21 -17.89 -1.27
N GLY A 137 -0.66 -18.83 -0.94
CA GLY A 137 -1.47 -18.77 0.29
C GLY A 137 -2.72 -17.90 0.07
N PHE A 138 -3.22 -17.25 1.11
CA PHE A 138 -4.39 -16.37 0.96
C PHE A 138 -3.98 -15.04 0.33
N GLY A 139 -4.62 -14.68 -0.77
CA GLY A 139 -4.52 -13.38 -1.42
C GLY A 139 -5.79 -12.56 -1.25
N LEU A 140 -5.64 -11.23 -1.28
CA LEU A 140 -6.75 -10.30 -1.26
C LEU A 140 -7.26 -10.02 -2.68
N VAL A 141 -8.57 -10.09 -2.89
CA VAL A 141 -9.20 -9.95 -4.21
C VAL A 141 -10.26 -8.87 -4.21
N ALA A 142 -10.30 -8.05 -5.26
CA ALA A 142 -11.33 -7.03 -5.45
C ALA A 142 -12.68 -7.67 -5.82
N ALA A 143 -13.77 -7.28 -5.16
CA ALA A 143 -15.12 -7.74 -5.50
C ALA A 143 -15.93 -6.70 -6.28
N GLN A 144 -15.34 -5.53 -6.53
CA GLN A 144 -15.93 -4.40 -7.23
C GLN A 144 -14.84 -3.66 -8.01
N PRO A 145 -15.20 -2.85 -9.03
CA PRO A 145 -14.22 -2.02 -9.70
C PRO A 145 -13.57 -1.02 -8.74
N ILE A 146 -12.25 -0.84 -8.85
CA ILE A 146 -11.49 0.18 -8.13
C ILE A 146 -10.75 1.03 -9.17
N ALA A 147 -11.08 2.32 -9.23
CA ALA A 147 -10.47 3.22 -10.19
C ALA A 147 -9.02 3.57 -9.83
N LEU A 148 -8.21 3.86 -10.85
CA LEU A 148 -6.86 4.42 -10.71
C LEU A 148 -6.85 5.59 -9.71
N GLY A 149 -5.83 5.65 -8.84
CA GLY A 149 -5.62 6.73 -7.88
C GLY A 149 -6.55 6.68 -6.67
N MET A 150 -7.41 5.66 -6.53
CA MET A 150 -8.27 5.50 -5.37
C MET A 150 -7.52 4.90 -4.18
N PRO A 151 -7.57 5.53 -3.00
CA PRO A 151 -7.20 4.88 -1.74
C PRO A 151 -8.05 3.63 -1.49
N ILE A 152 -7.42 2.55 -1.05
CA ILE A 152 -8.09 1.26 -0.84
C ILE A 152 -8.18 0.93 0.65
N PHE A 153 -7.04 0.79 1.33
CA PHE A 153 -6.94 0.55 2.77
C PHE A 153 -5.58 0.98 3.31
N GLU A 154 -5.48 1.07 4.63
CA GLU A 154 -4.21 1.24 5.32
C GLU A 154 -3.49 -0.08 5.58
N TYR A 155 -2.16 -0.04 5.54
CA TYR A 155 -1.34 -1.12 6.07
C TYR A 155 -1.27 -1.00 7.59
N ILE A 156 -2.00 -1.87 8.29
CA ILE A 156 -2.15 -1.80 9.75
C ILE A 156 -1.33 -2.89 10.43
N GLY A 157 -0.65 -2.52 11.51
CA GLY A 157 -0.04 -3.44 12.44
C GLY A 157 0.60 -2.80 13.65
N GLU A 158 1.54 -3.51 14.25
CA GLU A 158 2.40 -2.97 15.30
C GLU A 158 3.55 -2.18 14.70
N VAL A 159 3.64 -0.89 15.03
CA VAL A 159 4.67 0.03 14.57
C VAL A 159 5.85 -0.03 15.52
N LEU A 160 6.95 -0.56 15.00
CA LEU A 160 8.20 -0.86 15.67
C LEU A 160 9.31 0.07 15.17
N HIS A 161 10.26 0.41 16.02
CA HIS A 161 11.52 1.00 15.55
C HIS A 161 12.34 -0.08 14.83
N SER A 162 13.20 0.30 13.88
CA SER A 162 14.02 -0.65 13.11
C SER A 162 14.88 -1.58 13.96
N SER A 163 15.37 -1.11 15.11
CA SER A 163 16.13 -1.95 16.05
C SER A 163 15.27 -2.92 16.88
N GLU A 164 13.94 -2.81 16.85
CA GLU A 164 13.00 -3.75 17.47
C GLU A 164 12.49 -4.80 16.47
N ARG A 165 12.89 -4.69 15.19
CA ARG A 165 12.46 -5.58 14.14
C ARG A 165 12.87 -7.03 14.46
N ASN A 166 11.87 -7.89 14.63
CA ASN A 166 12.09 -9.31 14.76
C ASN A 166 12.38 -9.96 13.39
N SER A 167 12.96 -11.16 13.39
CA SER A 167 13.25 -11.93 12.17
C SER A 167 12.04 -12.63 11.55
N ARG A 168 10.83 -12.49 12.12
CA ARG A 168 9.64 -13.25 11.68
C ARG A 168 9.13 -12.83 10.30
N GLY A 169 9.44 -11.60 9.89
CA GLY A 169 9.52 -11.18 8.49
C GLY A 169 8.21 -11.10 7.70
N ASP A 170 7.46 -12.20 7.55
CA ASP A 170 6.51 -12.44 6.44
C ASP A 170 5.35 -11.44 6.35
N TYR A 171 5.10 -10.69 7.42
CA TYR A 171 4.02 -9.71 7.52
C TYR A 171 4.52 -8.28 7.81
N GLN A 172 5.76 -7.97 7.44
CA GLN A 172 6.38 -6.67 7.75
C GLN A 172 6.37 -5.72 6.54
N TYR A 173 5.84 -4.51 6.75
CA TYR A 173 6.02 -3.37 5.85
C TYR A 173 7.01 -2.38 6.45
N THR A 174 8.17 -2.22 5.81
CA THR A 174 9.18 -1.24 6.25
C THR A 174 8.88 0.14 5.66
N ALA A 175 8.77 1.15 6.51
CA ALA A 175 8.59 2.54 6.10
C ALA A 175 9.65 3.44 6.75
N PHE A 176 10.30 4.27 5.95
CA PHE A 176 11.25 5.26 6.46
C PHE A 176 10.50 6.45 7.06
N VAL A 177 10.87 6.84 8.29
CA VAL A 177 10.44 8.11 8.88
C VAL A 177 11.43 9.17 8.44
N TYR A 178 10.91 10.27 7.90
CA TYR A 178 11.75 11.42 7.62
C TYR A 178 12.00 12.18 8.93
N ASN A 179 13.20 12.02 9.49
CA ASN A 179 13.74 12.86 10.54
C ASN A 179 15.25 13.07 10.35
N LYS A 180 15.85 13.96 11.15
CA LYS A 180 17.27 14.32 11.08
C LYS A 180 18.20 13.11 11.21
N ASP A 181 17.77 12.10 11.97
CA ASP A 181 18.53 10.88 12.26
C ASP A 181 18.23 9.73 11.28
N ARG A 182 17.37 9.96 10.27
CA ARG A 182 16.89 8.98 9.29
C ARG A 182 16.39 7.67 9.93
N GLU A 183 15.68 7.79 11.06
CA GLU A 183 15.11 6.64 11.76
C GLU A 183 14.07 5.92 10.88
N CYS A 184 13.97 4.62 11.08
CA CYS A 184 13.11 3.77 10.28
C CYS A 184 12.09 3.10 11.20
N ILE A 185 10.83 3.07 10.75
CA ILE A 185 9.79 2.27 11.39
C ILE A 185 9.47 1.05 10.55
N ASN A 186 8.99 0.01 11.20
CA ASN A 186 8.43 -1.17 10.55
C ASN A 186 7.03 -1.37 11.09
N ILE A 187 6.09 -1.65 10.20
CA ILE A 187 4.73 -2.06 10.57
C ILE A 187 4.71 -3.59 10.48
N ASP A 188 4.68 -4.27 11.62
CA ASP A 188 4.57 -5.73 11.70
C ASP A 188 3.11 -6.13 11.87
N SER A 189 2.56 -6.82 10.87
CA SER A 189 1.17 -7.27 10.83
C SER A 189 0.98 -8.76 11.17
N HIS A 190 1.99 -9.40 11.77
CA HIS A 190 1.95 -10.82 12.12
C HIS A 190 0.87 -11.12 13.17
N ASP A 191 1.01 -10.57 14.37
CA ASP A 191 0.11 -10.83 15.51
C ASP A 191 -1.07 -9.84 15.55
N PHE A 192 -0.86 -8.63 15.02
CA PHE A 192 -1.80 -7.52 15.06
C PHE A 192 -1.85 -6.86 13.69
N GLY A 193 -3.00 -6.82 13.03
CA GLY A 193 -3.10 -6.22 11.69
C GLY A 193 -4.51 -6.09 11.18
N ASN A 194 -4.70 -5.69 9.92
CA ASN A 194 -5.99 -5.72 9.23
C ASN A 194 -5.88 -6.58 7.97
N ILE A 195 -6.82 -6.38 7.03
CA ILE A 195 -6.84 -7.05 5.73
C ILE A 195 -5.55 -6.87 4.90
N SER A 196 -4.79 -5.78 5.12
CA SER A 196 -3.59 -5.47 4.31
C SER A 196 -2.52 -6.56 4.37
N ARG A 197 -2.47 -7.34 5.46
CA ARG A 197 -1.49 -8.42 5.65
C ARG A 197 -1.62 -9.55 4.62
N PHE A 198 -2.75 -9.62 3.92
CA PHE A 198 -3.05 -10.62 2.89
C PHE A 198 -2.86 -10.11 1.46
N ALA A 199 -2.44 -8.85 1.28
CA ALA A 199 -2.11 -8.35 -0.05
C ALA A 199 -0.74 -8.91 -0.47
N ASN A 200 -0.73 -9.81 -1.45
CA ASN A 200 0.46 -10.51 -1.92
C ASN A 200 1.39 -9.62 -2.75
N HIS A 201 2.59 -10.14 -3.01
CA HIS A 201 3.53 -9.52 -3.93
C HIS A 201 3.16 -9.75 -5.40
N SER A 202 3.37 -8.72 -6.22
CA SER A 202 3.56 -8.88 -7.67
C SER A 202 4.70 -8.00 -8.17
N CYS A 203 5.47 -8.50 -9.13
CA CYS A 203 6.46 -7.70 -9.88
C CYS A 203 5.79 -6.73 -10.87
N LEU A 204 4.50 -6.95 -11.19
CA LEU A 204 3.63 -6.01 -11.89
C LEU A 204 2.41 -5.73 -10.99
N PRO A 205 2.58 -4.93 -9.93
CA PRO A 205 1.53 -4.71 -8.94
C PRO A 205 0.36 -3.91 -9.52
N ASN A 206 -0.72 -3.82 -8.74
CA ASN A 206 -1.84 -2.90 -9.02
C ASN A 206 -2.10 -1.91 -7.88
N MET A 207 -1.33 -1.99 -6.79
CA MET A 207 -1.32 -1.02 -5.71
C MET A 207 0.09 -0.52 -5.39
N VAL A 208 0.16 0.70 -4.87
CA VAL A 208 1.36 1.31 -4.31
C VAL A 208 1.09 1.84 -2.91
N GLY A 209 2.06 1.72 -2.01
CA GLY A 209 1.99 2.31 -0.67
C GLY A 209 2.42 3.78 -0.69
N ILE A 210 1.56 4.66 -0.20
CA ILE A 210 1.83 6.09 -0.04
C ILE A 210 1.92 6.44 1.44
N ARG A 211 2.89 7.28 1.80
CA ARG A 211 3.01 7.83 3.14
C ARG A 211 2.08 9.02 3.31
N ILE A 212 1.11 8.85 4.20
CA ILE A 212 0.19 9.90 4.59
C ILE A 212 0.55 10.44 5.97
N TYR A 213 0.79 11.74 6.04
CA TYR A 213 1.08 12.47 7.27
C TYR A 213 -0.15 13.28 7.66
N ASN A 214 -0.51 13.28 8.95
CA ASN A 214 -1.68 13.98 9.46
C ASN A 214 -1.41 15.43 9.92
N ALA A 215 -0.21 15.93 9.64
CA ALA A 215 0.21 17.29 9.96
C ALA A 215 1.35 17.72 9.03
N ILE A 216 1.47 19.03 8.84
CA ILE A 216 2.58 19.62 8.08
C ILE A 216 3.88 19.43 8.88
N PRO A 217 4.97 18.98 8.23
CA PRO A 217 6.27 18.81 8.88
C PRO A 217 6.80 20.14 9.43
N GLN A 218 7.54 20.09 10.54
CA GLN A 218 8.26 21.25 11.09
C GLN A 218 9.75 20.92 11.12
N ASP A 219 10.60 21.79 10.60
CA ASP A 219 12.07 21.61 10.56
C ASP A 219 12.52 20.24 10.00
N ASP A 220 11.83 19.77 8.95
CA ASP A 220 11.99 18.44 8.34
C ASP A 220 11.77 17.24 9.29
N ILE A 221 11.08 17.47 10.40
CA ILE A 221 10.62 16.42 11.32
C ILE A 221 9.18 16.07 11.00
N TYR A 222 8.96 14.84 10.55
CA TYR A 222 7.66 14.34 10.17
C TYR A 222 7.00 13.56 11.31
N PRO A 223 5.65 13.64 11.47
CA PRO A 223 4.93 12.68 12.31
C PRO A 223 5.07 11.27 11.74
N PRO A 224 4.69 10.20 12.47
CA PRO A 224 4.84 8.86 11.92
C PRO A 224 3.87 8.74 10.73
N PRO A 225 4.34 8.34 9.54
CA PRO A 225 3.45 8.19 8.41
C PRO A 225 2.48 7.04 8.65
N ARG A 226 1.26 7.19 8.15
CA ARG A 226 0.35 6.08 7.89
C ARG A 226 0.57 5.62 6.46
N ILE A 227 0.60 4.31 6.24
CA ILE A 227 0.81 3.74 4.91
C ILE A 227 -0.56 3.41 4.33
N VAL A 228 -0.93 4.07 3.24
CA VAL A 228 -2.18 3.81 2.51
C VAL A 228 -1.86 3.19 1.18
N LEU A 229 -2.49 2.05 0.88
CA LEU A 229 -2.41 1.40 -0.42
C LEU A 229 -3.39 2.09 -1.38
N VAL A 230 -2.87 2.50 -2.52
CA VAL A 230 -3.61 3.25 -3.55
C VAL A 230 -3.50 2.51 -4.88
N ALA A 231 -4.60 2.47 -5.64
CA ALA A 231 -4.62 1.83 -6.95
C ALA A 231 -3.70 2.57 -7.95
N MET A 232 -2.80 1.84 -8.63
CA MET A 232 -1.93 2.40 -9.69
C MET A 232 -2.47 2.19 -11.11
N ARG A 233 -3.63 1.56 -11.22
CA ARG A 233 -4.40 1.36 -12.46
C ARG A 233 -5.86 1.08 -12.08
N ASN A 234 -6.76 1.05 -13.07
CA ASN A 234 -8.09 0.50 -12.84
C ASN A 234 -7.96 -1.00 -12.51
N ILE A 235 -8.67 -1.44 -11.48
CA ILE A 235 -8.68 -2.82 -11.00
C ILE A 235 -10.09 -3.38 -11.18
N CYS A 236 -10.19 -4.53 -11.82
CA CYS A 236 -11.44 -5.20 -12.11
C CYS A 236 -11.87 -6.10 -10.93
N PRO A 237 -13.18 -6.38 -10.78
CA PRO A 237 -13.63 -7.47 -9.92
C PRO A 237 -12.97 -8.80 -10.31
N GLY A 238 -12.46 -9.54 -9.33
CA GLY A 238 -11.71 -10.77 -9.53
C GLY A 238 -10.19 -10.59 -9.63
N ASP A 239 -9.69 -9.35 -9.76
CA ASP A 239 -8.24 -9.10 -9.73
C ASP A 239 -7.68 -9.25 -8.31
N GLU A 240 -6.56 -9.97 -8.19
CA GLU A 240 -5.75 -10.00 -6.97
C GLU A 240 -5.13 -8.62 -6.70
N LEU A 241 -5.35 -8.11 -5.49
CA LEU A 241 -4.76 -6.87 -4.99
C LEU A 241 -3.33 -7.13 -4.52
N THR A 242 -2.36 -6.59 -5.25
CA THR A 242 -0.93 -6.83 -5.04
C THR A 242 -0.11 -5.54 -4.99
N PHE A 243 0.97 -5.55 -4.22
CA PHE A 243 1.96 -4.47 -4.18
C PHE A 243 3.39 -5.03 -4.24
N ASP A 244 4.37 -4.18 -4.51
CA ASP A 244 5.76 -4.59 -4.55
C ASP A 244 6.35 -4.72 -3.12
N TYR A 245 6.88 -5.89 -2.76
CA TYR A 245 7.50 -6.13 -1.45
C TYR A 245 8.96 -5.67 -1.40
N GLY A 246 9.54 -5.38 -2.56
CA GLY A 246 10.94 -5.02 -2.73
C GLY A 246 11.89 -6.20 -2.72
N VAL A 247 13.05 -6.01 -3.37
CA VAL A 247 14.10 -7.03 -3.54
C VAL A 247 14.58 -7.64 -2.22
N ASN A 248 14.71 -6.80 -1.18
CA ASN A 248 15.21 -7.23 0.13
C ASN A 248 14.31 -8.31 0.77
N TYR A 249 12.99 -8.25 0.54
CA TYR A 249 12.07 -9.25 1.06
C TYR A 249 12.45 -10.66 0.58
N PHE A 250 12.67 -10.82 -0.72
CA PHE A 250 12.99 -12.09 -1.36
C PHE A 250 14.43 -12.51 -1.11
N TYR A 251 15.37 -11.58 -1.16
CA TYR A 251 16.78 -11.86 -0.95
C TYR A 251 17.07 -12.34 0.47
N ASP A 252 16.59 -11.62 1.48
CA ASP A 252 16.88 -11.93 2.88
C ASP A 252 16.27 -13.30 3.30
N ARG A 253 15.17 -13.70 2.65
CA ARG A 253 14.51 -14.99 2.86
C ARG A 253 14.98 -16.11 1.95
N LYS A 254 15.69 -15.76 0.87
CA LYS A 254 16.09 -16.69 -0.19
C LYS A 254 14.89 -17.47 -0.73
N ILE A 255 13.81 -16.77 -1.10
CA ILE A 255 12.60 -17.38 -1.67
C ILE A 255 12.34 -16.87 -3.08
N ALA A 256 11.86 -17.73 -3.97
CA ALA A 256 11.43 -17.36 -5.31
C ALA A 256 10.08 -16.61 -5.30
N CYS A 257 9.90 -15.69 -6.24
CA CYS A 257 8.62 -15.05 -6.49
C CYS A 257 7.67 -15.98 -7.27
N ARG A 258 6.40 -15.99 -6.86
CA ARG A 258 5.30 -16.73 -7.50
C ARG A 258 4.21 -15.80 -8.00
N CYS A 259 4.56 -14.58 -8.43
CA CYS A 259 3.58 -13.64 -8.96
C CYS A 259 3.07 -14.02 -10.36
N TYR A 260 3.83 -14.87 -11.07
CA TYR A 260 3.56 -15.32 -12.45
C TYR A 260 3.48 -14.19 -13.49
N SER A 261 3.93 -12.98 -13.15
CA SER A 261 4.07 -11.88 -14.09
C SER A 261 5.09 -12.25 -15.18
N PRO A 262 4.80 -11.98 -16.48
CA PRO A 262 5.77 -12.19 -17.55
C PRO A 262 7.01 -11.30 -17.39
N ILE A 263 6.89 -10.21 -16.61
CA ILE A 263 7.98 -9.27 -16.32
C ILE A 263 8.55 -9.44 -14.90
N CYS A 264 8.53 -10.66 -14.36
CA CYS A 264 9.08 -10.95 -13.05
C CYS A 264 10.60 -10.67 -12.98
N TYR A 265 11.01 -9.73 -12.11
CA TYR A 265 12.41 -9.39 -11.88
C TYR A 265 13.05 -10.17 -10.72
N ILE A 266 12.26 -10.80 -9.85
CA ILE A 266 12.79 -11.63 -8.76
C ILE A 266 13.36 -12.95 -9.33
N PRO A 267 14.57 -13.36 -8.94
CA PRO A 267 15.20 -14.55 -9.48
C PRO A 267 14.58 -15.85 -8.94
N PRO A 268 14.78 -16.98 -9.65
CA PRO A 268 14.34 -18.30 -9.20
C PRO A 268 15.11 -18.80 -7.97
N GLN A 269 14.60 -19.85 -7.33
CA GLN A 269 15.09 -20.35 -6.04
C GLN A 269 16.57 -20.77 -6.07
N ASP A 270 17.00 -21.38 -7.18
CA ASP A 270 18.36 -21.87 -7.38
C ASP A 270 19.40 -20.73 -7.45
N TYR A 271 18.99 -19.51 -7.81
CA TYR A 271 19.84 -18.32 -7.82
C TYR A 271 20.55 -18.11 -6.47
N TYR A 272 19.84 -18.34 -5.36
CA TYR A 272 20.37 -18.12 -4.01
C TYR A 272 21.38 -19.17 -3.55
N SER A 273 21.58 -20.26 -4.31
CA SER A 273 22.59 -21.28 -4.04
C SER A 273 23.98 -20.92 -4.61
N LYS A 274 24.04 -19.95 -5.53
CA LYS A 274 25.28 -19.49 -6.16
C LYS A 274 26.12 -18.71 -5.14
N ARG A 275 27.45 -18.91 -5.14
CA ARG A 275 28.39 -18.17 -4.29
C ARG A 275 28.54 -16.72 -4.79
N LYS A 276 27.53 -15.90 -4.54
CA LYS A 276 27.56 -14.43 -4.73
C LYS A 276 27.54 -13.75 -3.37
N THR A 277 28.18 -12.59 -3.26
CA THR A 277 28.00 -11.73 -2.08
C THR A 277 26.60 -11.12 -2.08
N ALA A 278 26.14 -10.65 -0.91
CA ALA A 278 24.83 -10.01 -0.81
C ALA A 278 24.71 -8.71 -1.60
N GLY A 279 25.81 -7.96 -1.76
CA GLY A 279 25.83 -6.74 -2.55
C GLY A 279 25.64 -7.01 -4.04
N GLU A 280 26.39 -7.98 -4.59
CA GLU A 280 26.32 -8.34 -6.02
C GLU A 280 24.93 -8.86 -6.40
N ALA A 281 24.36 -9.73 -5.57
CA ALA A 281 23.05 -10.28 -5.83
C ALA A 281 21.95 -9.22 -5.80
N ARG A 282 22.05 -8.25 -4.89
CA ARG A 282 21.10 -7.12 -4.83
C ARG A 282 21.22 -6.22 -6.05
N ALA A 283 22.43 -5.90 -6.50
CA ALA A 283 22.66 -5.04 -7.65
C ALA A 283 22.06 -5.63 -8.94
N GLU A 284 22.25 -6.92 -9.19
CA GLU A 284 21.73 -7.61 -10.38
C GLU A 284 20.19 -7.65 -10.41
N ILE A 285 19.56 -7.88 -9.26
CA ILE A 285 18.09 -7.89 -9.18
C ILE A 285 17.55 -6.47 -9.39
N LEU A 286 18.20 -5.44 -8.84
CA LEU A 286 17.83 -4.03 -9.04
C LEU A 286 18.00 -3.59 -10.50
N GLU A 287 19.06 -4.03 -11.17
CA GLU A 287 19.29 -3.76 -12.59
C GLU A 287 18.18 -4.39 -13.44
N LYS A 288 17.84 -5.66 -13.15
CA LYS A 288 16.72 -6.34 -13.82
C LYS A 288 15.38 -5.65 -13.52
N GLU A 289 15.15 -5.24 -12.28
CA GLU A 289 13.95 -4.48 -11.89
C GLU A 289 13.82 -3.19 -12.71
N ASN A 290 14.89 -2.41 -12.85
CA ASN A 290 14.90 -1.18 -13.65
C ASN A 290 14.64 -1.48 -15.14
N TYR A 291 15.34 -2.46 -15.72
CA TYR A 291 15.19 -2.85 -17.12
C TYR A 291 13.75 -3.27 -17.46
N MET A 292 13.17 -4.17 -16.66
CA MET A 292 11.81 -4.66 -16.90
C MET A 292 10.75 -3.57 -16.71
N ARG A 293 11.06 -2.49 -15.98
CA ARG A 293 10.16 -1.36 -15.74
C ARG A 293 10.24 -0.30 -16.82
N GLU A 294 11.43 0.04 -17.28
CA GLU A 294 11.61 0.96 -18.41
C GLU A 294 10.93 0.41 -19.67
N ASP A 295 11.08 -0.88 -19.94
CA ASP A 295 10.43 -1.55 -21.08
C ASP A 295 8.89 -1.58 -20.96
N TRP A 296 8.36 -1.71 -19.73
CA TRP A 296 6.92 -1.64 -19.49
C TRP A 296 6.34 -0.23 -19.67
N HIS A 297 7.06 0.81 -19.23
CA HIS A 297 6.62 2.19 -19.41
C HIS A 297 6.62 2.58 -20.91
N LEU A 298 7.64 2.15 -21.66
CA LEU A 298 7.74 2.39 -23.11
C LEU A 298 6.68 1.65 -23.94
N THR A 299 6.18 0.50 -23.48
CA THR A 299 5.17 -0.30 -24.21
C THR A 299 3.72 0.10 -23.93
N LYS A 300 3.47 1.00 -22.96
CA LYS A 300 2.12 1.44 -22.59
C LYS A 300 1.87 2.94 -22.62
N ASP A 301 2.82 3.75 -23.08
CA ASP A 301 2.57 5.10 -23.59
C ASP A 301 1.81 5.05 -24.93
N VAL A 302 0.77 4.21 -25.03
CA VAL A 302 -0.32 4.46 -25.98
C VAL A 302 -1.19 5.50 -25.28
N GLU A 303 -1.09 6.73 -25.77
CA GLU A 303 -1.96 7.83 -25.39
C GLU A 303 -3.41 7.33 -25.27
N PRO A 304 -4.21 7.81 -24.29
CA PRO A 304 -5.63 7.59 -24.39
C PRO A 304 -6.08 8.18 -25.73
N GLU A 305 -6.56 7.34 -26.64
CA GLU A 305 -7.19 7.80 -27.88
C GLU A 305 -8.12 8.95 -27.50
N ALA A 306 -7.83 10.12 -28.06
CA ALA A 306 -8.65 11.29 -27.91
C ALA A 306 -10.07 10.87 -28.30
N VAL A 307 -10.98 10.88 -27.33
CA VAL A 307 -12.41 10.79 -27.65
C VAL A 307 -12.70 12.09 -28.37
N ASP A 308 -12.83 12.02 -29.71
CA ASP A 308 -13.33 13.09 -30.55
C ASP A 308 -14.73 13.48 -30.04
N LEU A 309 -14.76 14.49 -29.17
CA LEU A 309 -15.94 15.28 -28.88
C LEU A 309 -16.03 16.33 -29.98
N ASP A 310 -16.31 15.90 -31.20
CA ASP A 310 -16.89 16.70 -32.29
C ASP A 310 -17.11 15.78 -33.51
N SER A 311 -18.25 15.09 -33.53
CA SER A 311 -18.94 14.80 -34.78
C SER A 311 -20.45 14.79 -34.51
N ASP A 312 -21.13 15.62 -35.31
CA ASP A 312 -22.55 15.99 -35.29
C ASP A 312 -23.54 14.81 -35.23
#